data_AF-A0A7W1P3X3-F1
#
_entry.id   AF-A0A7W1P3X3-F1
#
_cell.length_a   1.000
_cell.length_b   1.000
_cell.length_c   1.000
_cell.angle_alpha   90.00
_cell.angle_beta   90.00
_cell.angle_gamma   90.00
#
_symmetry.space_group_name_H-M   'P 1'
#
loop_
_entity.id
_entity.type
_entity.pdbx_description
1 polymer ?
#
loop_
_entity_poly.entity_id
_entity_poly.type
_entity_poly.pdbx_seq_one_letter_code
_entity_poly.pdbx_strand_id
1 'polypeptide(L)' 'MSASLSLGDNEAETLRLAFSSHDVEVTGRNLRGLLSALQDFAVKWLRAVPPKYHALESGDDGVISRIKVEEAK' A
#
# COMPACT_ATOMS: atom_id res chain seq x y z
N MET A 1 -5.31 14.80 2.39
CA MET A 1 -4.53 13.62 1.98
C MET A 1 -4.96 13.26 0.57
N SER A 2 -4.03 13.05 -0.35
CA SER A 2 -4.34 12.46 -1.67
C SER A 2 -3.77 11.05 -1.73
N ALA A 3 -4.40 10.18 -2.51
CA ALA A 3 -3.98 8.81 -2.71
C ALA A 3 -4.03 8.48 -4.21
N SER A 4 -3.00 7.82 -4.72
CA SER A 4 -2.94 7.35 -6.11
C SER A 4 -2.29 5.98 -6.19
N LEU A 5 -2.75 5.17 -7.16
CA LEU A 5 -2.26 3.83 -7.40
C LEU A 5 -1.68 3.75 -8.81
N SER A 6 -0.48 3.20 -8.92
CA SER A 6 0.21 2.98 -10.19
C SER A 6 0.68 1.53 -10.28
N LEU A 7 0.60 0.93 -11.47
CA LEU A 7 1.30 -0.33 -11.75
C LEU A 7 2.77 -0.03 -12.07
N GLY A 8 3.68 -0.77 -11.44
CA GLY A 8 5.10 -0.84 -11.78
C GLY A 8 5.46 -2.12 -12.51
N ASP A 9 6.75 -2.34 -12.75
CA ASP A 9 7.26 -3.55 -13.39
C ASP A 9 7.04 -4.80 -12.50
N ASN A 10 6.88 -5.99 -13.13
CA ASN A 10 6.61 -7.28 -12.47
C ASN A 10 5.30 -7.38 -11.65
N GLU A 11 4.20 -6.80 -12.15
CA GLU A 11 2.87 -6.89 -11.49
C GLU A 11 2.83 -6.29 -10.07
N ALA A 12 3.84 -5.49 -9.71
CA ALA A 12 3.88 -4.78 -8.45
C ALA A 12 3.06 -3.49 -8.55
N GLU A 13 2.14 -3.31 -7.63
CA GLU A 13 1.38 -2.08 -7.45
C GLU A 13 2.11 -1.15 -6.48
N THR A 14 2.11 0.14 -6.78
CA THR A 14 2.62 1.19 -5.89
C THR A 14 1.51 2.16 -5.55
N LEU A 15 1.13 2.18 -4.28
CA LEU A 15 0.20 3.14 -3.69
C LEU A 15 0.99 4.30 -3.08
N ARG A 16 0.71 5.52 -3.52
CA ARG A 16 1.28 6.74 -2.96
C ARG A 16 0.22 7.50 -2.18
N LEU A 17 0.58 7.91 -0.97
CA LEU A 17 -0.24 8.70 -0.07
C LEU A 17 0.51 9.98 0.26
N ALA A 18 -0.05 11.13 -0.14
CA ALA A 18 0.49 12.42 0.23
C ALA A 18 -0.28 12.99 1.43
N PHE A 19 0.43 13.19 2.53
CA PHE A 19 -0.05 13.88 3.71
C PHE A 19 0.52 15.30 3.75
N SER A 20 0.04 16.12 4.68
CA SER A 20 0.51 17.50 4.82
C SER A 20 1.98 17.61 5.24
N SER A 21 2.55 16.56 5.82
CA SER A 21 3.91 16.55 6.38
C SER A 21 4.77 15.40 5.90
N HIS A 22 4.19 14.38 5.27
CA HIS A 22 4.90 13.18 4.84
C HIS A 22 4.33 12.63 3.55
N ASP A 23 5.19 12.03 2.75
CA ASP A 23 4.82 11.19 1.63
C ASP A 23 5.07 9.73 2.01
N VAL A 24 4.06 8.89 1.80
CA VAL A 24 4.12 7.45 2.08
C VAL A 24 3.97 6.68 0.78
N GLU A 25 4.92 5.80 0.49
CA GLU A 25 4.89 4.90 -0.64
C GLU A 25 4.76 3.46 -0.15
N VAL A 26 3.75 2.75 -0.64
CA VAL A 26 3.45 1.36 -0.31
C VAL A 26 3.54 0.54 -1.59
N THR A 27 4.46 -0.40 -1.64
CA THR A 27 4.61 -1.32 -2.78
C THR A 27 4.09 -2.70 -2.39
N GLY A 28 3.43 -3.38 -3.33
CA GLY A 28 2.76 -4.64 -3.03
C GLY A 28 2.00 -5.21 -4.23
N ARG A 29 1.02 -6.07 -3.94
CA ARG A 29 0.06 -6.60 -4.91
C ARG A 29 -1.36 -6.41 -4.37
N ASN A 30 -2.33 -6.25 -5.26
CA ASN A 30 -3.74 -6.12 -4.92
C ASN A 30 -4.00 -5.00 -3.86
N LEU A 31 -3.39 -3.84 -4.08
CA LEU A 31 -3.50 -2.65 -3.23
C LEU A 31 -4.76 -1.83 -3.56
N ARG A 32 -5.54 -2.21 -4.57
CA ARG A 32 -6.80 -1.53 -4.92
C ARG A 32 -7.82 -1.53 -3.77
N GLY A 33 -7.93 -2.64 -3.05
CA GLY A 33 -8.77 -2.72 -1.84
C GLY A 33 -8.29 -1.77 -0.75
N LEU A 34 -6.97 -1.68 -0.59
CA LEU A 34 -6.33 -0.75 0.34
C LEU A 34 -6.58 0.72 -0.03
N LEU A 35 -6.45 1.08 -1.31
CA LEU A 35 -6.79 2.43 -1.81
C LEU A 35 -8.23 2.80 -1.47
N SER A 36 -9.17 1.90 -1.75
CA SER A 36 -10.61 2.13 -1.52
C SER A 36 -10.88 2.34 -0.02
N ALA A 37 -10.33 1.47 0.84
CA ALA A 37 -10.52 1.57 2.28
C ALA A 37 -9.86 2.84 2.89
N LEU A 38 -8.76 3.33 2.30
CA LEU A 38 -8.13 4.59 2.71
C LEU A 38 -8.94 5.81 2.25
N GLN A 39 -9.54 5.77 1.06
CA GLN A 39 -10.45 6.82 0.57
C GLN A 39 -11.69 6.95 1.45
N ASP A 40 -12.22 5.82 1.94
CA ASP A 40 -13.35 5.77 2.86
C ASP A 40 -12.96 6.07 4.32
N PHE A 41 -11.68 6.34 4.61
CA PHE A 41 -11.13 6.45 5.97
C PHE A 41 -11.48 5.26 6.87
N ALA A 42 -11.73 4.09 6.28
CA ALA A 42 -12.20 2.90 6.98
C ALA A 42 -11.07 2.10 7.65
N VAL A 43 -9.81 2.42 7.32
CA VAL A 43 -8.63 1.73 7.85
C VAL A 43 -8.13 2.38 9.12
N LYS A 44 -8.19 1.66 10.24
CA LYS A 44 -7.59 2.10 11.50
C LYS A 44 -6.06 1.93 11.52
N TRP A 45 -5.53 0.83 10.99
CA TRP A 45 -4.09 0.48 11.04
C TRP A 45 -3.68 -0.40 9.83
N LEU A 46 -2.43 -0.23 9.34
CA LEU A 46 -1.80 -1.07 8.32
C LEU A 46 -0.60 -1.81 8.90
N ARG A 47 -0.44 -3.09 8.55
CA ARG A 47 0.71 -3.91 8.95
C ARG A 47 1.25 -4.68 7.73
N ALA A 48 2.57 -4.72 7.60
CA ALA A 48 3.21 -5.54 6.57
C ALA A 48 2.98 -7.03 6.85
N VAL A 49 2.85 -7.83 5.79
CA VAL A 49 2.69 -9.28 5.90
C VAL A 49 4.01 -9.88 6.40
N PRO A 50 4.02 -10.69 7.47
CA PRO A 50 5.23 -11.34 7.94
C PRO A 50 5.84 -12.28 6.88
N PRO A 51 7.19 -12.39 6.77
CA PRO A 51 7.84 -13.16 5.70
C PRO A 51 7.42 -14.63 5.59
N LYS A 52 7.06 -15.26 6.71
CA LYS A 52 6.57 -16.65 6.77
C LYS A 52 5.22 -16.87 6.07
N TYR A 53 4.53 -15.81 5.68
CA TYR A 53 3.25 -15.85 4.98
C TYR A 53 3.34 -15.40 3.53
N HIS A 54 4.54 -15.14 2.99
CA HIS A 54 4.71 -14.81 1.57
C HIS A 54 4.16 -15.89 0.64
N ALA A 55 4.09 -17.15 1.06
CA ALA A 55 3.53 -18.24 0.26
C ALA A 55 1.99 -18.22 0.13
N LEU A 56 1.28 -17.31 0.82
CA LEU A 56 -0.18 -17.11 0.66
C LEU A 56 -0.53 -16.24 -0.57
N GLU A 57 0.44 -16.06 -1.48
CA GLU A 57 0.46 -15.17 -2.65
C GLU A 57 -0.65 -15.34 -3.70
N SER A 58 -1.66 -16.20 -3.48
CA SER A 58 -2.73 -16.49 -4.45
C SER A 58 -4.14 -16.17 -3.97
N GLY A 59 -4.30 -15.40 -2.89
CA GLY A 59 -5.61 -14.95 -2.39
C GLY A 59 -6.05 -13.57 -2.88
N ASP A 60 -7.33 -13.24 -2.67
CA ASP A 60 -7.93 -11.89 -2.86
C ASP A 60 -7.42 -10.84 -1.87
N ASP A 61 -6.44 -11.17 -1.03
CA ASP A 61 -5.88 -10.28 -0.01
C ASP A 61 -4.81 -9.34 -0.60
N GLY A 62 -4.78 -8.10 -0.13
CA GLY A 62 -3.72 -7.14 -0.47
C GLY A 62 -2.43 -7.44 0.30
N VAL A 63 -1.30 -7.55 -0.40
CA VAL A 63 0.01 -7.86 0.21
C VAL A 63 0.92 -6.66 0.09
N ILE A 64 1.40 -6.14 1.23
CA ILE A 64 2.36 -5.04 1.29
C ILE A 64 3.78 -5.62 1.47
N SER A 65 4.63 -5.41 0.47
CA SER A 65 6.04 -5.86 0.48
C SER A 65 7.01 -4.79 0.99
N ARG A 66 6.68 -3.51 0.80
CA ARG A 66 7.50 -2.39 1.25
C ARG A 66 6.65 -1.19 1.63
N ILE A 67 7.07 -0.50 2.69
CA ILE A 67 6.56 0.82 3.08
C ILE A 67 7.76 1.77 3.17
N LYS A 68 7.69 2.90 2.50
CA LYS A 68 8.65 4.01 2.58
C LYS A 68 7.91 5.25 3.09
N VAL A 69 8.51 5.96 4.03
CA VAL A 69 7.99 7.23 4.56
C VAL A 69 9.07 8.29 4.41
N GLU A 70 8.73 9.41 3.80
CA GLU A 70 9.62 10.56 3.63
C GLU A 70 8.90 11.83 4.08
N GLU A 71 9.65 12.86 4.48
CA GLU A 71 9.07 14.17 4.77
C GLU A 71 8.54 14.80 3.47
N ALA A 72 7.37 15.45 3.55
CA ALA A 72 6.81 16.20 2.44
C ALA A 72 7.66 17.47 2.21
N LYS A 73 8.00 17.73 0.94
CA LYS A 73 8.77 18.93 0.53
C LYS A 73 7.93 20.21 0.55
#